data_AF-A0A8X7QQF2-F1
#
_entry.id   AF-A0A8X7QQF2-F1
#
_cell.length_a   1.000
_cell.length_b   1.000
_cell.length_c   1.000
_cell.angle_alpha   90.00
_cell.angle_beta   90.00
_cell.angle_gamma   90.00
#
_symmetry.space_group_name_H-M   'P 1'
#
loop_
_entity.id
_entity.type
_entity.pdbx_description
1 polymer ?
#
loop_
_entity_poly.entity_id
_entity_poly.type
_entity_poly.pdbx_seq_one_letter_code
_entity_poly.pdbx_strand_id
1 'polypeptide(L)'
;MSHEKTEDFLISSINQKLLKAHRNEEEFWKQRSRQLWLTLGDKNTGFFHASKKNRRARNRLTTIEDPDGNPVFENKQITEMIANYYQQIFNSSSPSATEVVNKALTPCITASTNGKLTSIRNN
;
A
#
# COMPACT_ATOMS: atom_id res chain seq x y z
N MET A 1 -29.50 -8.69 43.98
CA MET A 1 -29.77 -9.25 42.63
C MET A 1 -30.58 -8.33 41.70
N SER A 2 -31.62 -7.63 42.19
CA SER A 2 -32.42 -6.70 41.37
C SER A 2 -31.78 -5.31 41.18
N HIS A 3 -31.12 -4.78 42.22
CA HIS A 3 -30.48 -3.46 42.18
C HIS A 3 -29.30 -3.41 41.18
N GLU A 4 -28.45 -4.42 41.20
CA GLU A 4 -27.24 -4.56 40.36
C GLU A 4 -27.57 -4.66 38.86
N LYS A 5 -28.62 -5.42 38.50
CA LYS A 5 -29.15 -5.44 37.12
C LYS A 5 -29.68 -4.09 36.66
N THR A 6 -30.15 -3.26 37.59
CA THR A 6 -30.70 -1.93 37.26
C THR A 6 -29.57 -0.92 37.00
N GLU A 7 -28.47 -1.04 37.73
CA GLU A 7 -27.24 -0.25 37.53
C GLU A 7 -26.55 -0.61 36.20
N ASP A 8 -26.41 -1.91 35.91
CA ASP A 8 -25.85 -2.37 34.63
C ASP A 8 -26.69 -1.91 33.44
N PHE A 9 -28.01 -1.92 33.58
CA PHE A 9 -28.92 -1.42 32.55
C PHE A 9 -28.77 0.10 32.36
N LEU A 10 -28.61 0.85 33.45
CA LEU A 10 -28.42 2.30 33.41
C LEU A 10 -27.09 2.68 32.74
N ILE A 11 -26.00 2.01 33.11
CA ILE A 11 -24.66 2.21 32.52
C ILE A 11 -24.71 1.90 31.02
N SER A 12 -25.32 0.79 30.64
CA SER A 12 -25.50 0.40 29.23
C SER A 12 -26.31 1.46 28.44
N SER A 13 -27.40 1.97 29.01
CA SER A 13 -28.21 3.02 28.39
C SER A 13 -27.45 4.33 28.20
N ILE A 14 -26.65 4.74 29.20
CA ILE A 14 -25.83 5.95 29.13
C ILE A 14 -24.75 5.80 28.05
N ASN A 15 -24.06 4.66 28.01
CA ASN A 15 -23.04 4.37 26.99
C ASN A 15 -23.64 4.41 25.57
N GLN A 16 -24.85 3.87 25.39
CA GLN A 16 -25.54 3.95 24.09
C GLN A 16 -25.87 5.39 23.68
N LYS A 17 -26.33 6.21 24.62
CA LYS A 17 -26.60 7.64 24.36
C LYS A 17 -25.32 8.40 24.02
N LEU A 18 -24.23 8.12 24.74
CA LEU A 18 -22.92 8.71 24.48
C LEU A 18 -22.39 8.34 23.09
N LEU A 19 -22.45 7.04 22.74
CA LEU A 19 -22.06 6.56 21.41
C LEU A 19 -22.89 7.22 20.30
N LYS A 20 -24.20 7.39 20.52
CA LYS A 20 -25.07 8.10 19.57
C LYS A 20 -24.67 9.57 19.43
N ALA A 21 -24.37 10.25 20.54
CA ALA A 21 -23.93 11.64 20.51
C ALA A 21 -22.60 11.79 19.74
N HIS A 22 -21.62 10.92 20.00
CA HIS A 22 -20.35 10.94 19.27
C HIS A 22 -20.52 10.69 17.76
N ARG A 23 -21.38 9.74 17.37
CA ARG A 23 -21.67 9.51 15.94
C ARG A 23 -22.30 10.72 15.28
N ASN A 24 -23.25 11.37 15.94
CA ASN A 24 -23.89 12.57 15.41
C ASN A 24 -22.89 13.73 15.28
N GLU A 25 -22.00 13.88 16.26
CA GLU A 25 -20.94 14.88 16.23
C GLU A 25 -19.95 14.60 15.08
N GLU A 26 -19.51 13.35 14.92
CA GLU A 26 -18.63 12.94 13.82
C GLU A 26 -19.27 13.21 12.46
N GLU A 27 -20.56 12.87 12.30
CA GLU A 27 -21.31 13.13 11.07
C GLU A 27 -21.43 14.64 10.78
N PHE A 28 -21.74 15.43 11.79
CA PHE A 28 -21.78 16.89 11.68
C PHE A 28 -20.43 17.46 11.22
N TRP A 29 -19.33 17.07 11.87
CA TRP A 29 -18.00 17.56 11.51
C TRP A 29 -17.56 17.09 10.13
N LYS A 30 -17.93 15.88 9.72
CA LYS A 30 -17.69 15.36 8.37
C LYS A 30 -18.41 16.20 7.32
N GLN A 31 -19.68 16.51 7.53
CA GLN A 31 -20.45 17.37 6.63
C GLN A 31 -19.87 18.79 6.57
N ARG A 32 -19.56 19.37 7.74
CA ARG A 32 -18.96 20.71 7.86
C ARG A 32 -17.61 20.81 7.15
N SER A 33 -16.75 19.82 7.33
CA SER A 33 -15.44 19.72 6.67
C SER A 33 -15.58 19.63 5.15
N ARG A 34 -16.53 18.84 4.64
CA ARG A 34 -16.80 18.75 3.20
C ARG A 34 -17.33 20.06 2.63
N GLN A 35 -18.25 20.74 3.32
CA GLN A 35 -18.73 22.06 2.91
C GLN A 35 -17.59 23.07 2.86
N LEU A 36 -16.77 23.12 3.91
CA LEU A 36 -15.60 23.99 3.98
C LEU A 36 -14.63 23.71 2.82
N TRP A 37 -14.37 22.44 2.52
CA TRP A 37 -13.57 22.04 1.38
C TRP A 37 -14.17 22.50 0.05
N LEU A 38 -15.47 22.35 -0.17
CA LEU A 38 -16.13 22.81 -1.40
C LEU A 38 -16.08 24.34 -1.54
N THR A 39 -16.23 25.09 -0.45
CA THR A 39 -16.19 26.55 -0.46
C THR A 39 -14.76 27.09 -0.66
N LEU A 40 -13.76 26.43 -0.08
CA LEU A 40 -12.38 26.93 -0.03
C LEU A 40 -11.40 26.24 -0.99
N GLY A 41 -11.78 25.08 -1.54
CA GLY A 41 -10.89 24.11 -2.16
C GLY A 41 -10.25 24.51 -3.48
N ASP A 42 -10.80 25.49 -4.18
CA ASP A 42 -10.30 25.91 -5.51
C ASP A 42 -9.68 27.31 -5.55
N LYS A 43 -9.68 28.04 -4.41
CA LYS A 43 -9.31 29.46 -4.36
C LYS A 43 -7.88 29.75 -3.87
N ASN A 44 -6.93 28.82 -3.96
CA ASN A 44 -5.59 28.97 -3.35
C ASN A 44 -5.66 29.45 -1.88
N THR A 45 -6.70 29.02 -1.16
CA THR A 45 -6.97 29.52 0.19
C THR A 45 -5.97 28.97 1.19
N GLY A 46 -5.76 29.68 2.31
CA GLY A 46 -4.91 29.20 3.41
C GLY A 46 -5.27 27.78 3.89
N PHE A 47 -6.53 27.37 3.74
CA PHE A 47 -7.00 26.02 4.03
C PHE A 47 -6.37 24.95 3.12
N PHE A 48 -6.26 25.20 1.80
CA PHE A 48 -5.59 24.27 0.88
C PHE A 48 -4.10 24.16 1.19
N HIS A 49 -3.44 25.29 1.46
CA HIS A 49 -2.03 25.31 1.86
C HIS A 49 -1.81 24.55 3.18
N ALA A 50 -2.67 24.76 4.19
CA ALA A 50 -2.61 24.03 5.45
C ALA A 50 -2.85 22.53 5.27
N SER A 51 -3.84 22.14 4.46
CA SER A 51 -4.13 20.74 4.16
C SER A 51 -2.97 20.05 3.44
N LYS A 52 -2.37 20.70 2.42
CA LYS A 52 -1.17 20.22 1.74
C LYS A 52 0.01 20.11 2.69
N LYS A 53 0.22 21.09 3.58
CA LYS A 53 1.28 21.07 4.60
C LYS A 53 1.10 19.88 5.56
N ASN A 54 -0.12 19.66 6.06
CA ASN A 54 -0.43 18.54 6.94
C ASN A 54 -0.24 17.19 6.24
N ARG A 55 -0.65 17.08 4.97
CA ARG A 55 -0.40 15.87 4.17
C ARG A 55 1.10 15.64 3.95
N ARG A 56 1.87 16.70 3.65
CA ARG A 56 3.33 16.61 3.51
C ARG A 56 4.00 16.18 4.81
N ALA A 57 3.57 16.71 5.95
CA ALA A 57 4.12 16.33 7.26
C ALA A 57 3.83 14.87 7.60
N ARG A 58 2.59 14.41 7.41
CA ARG A 58 2.19 13.01 7.63
C ARG A 58 2.90 12.01 6.72
N ASN A 59 3.12 12.39 5.47
CA ASN A 59 3.72 11.52 4.47
C ASN A 59 5.25 11.68 4.39
N ARG A 60 5.86 12.42 5.32
CA ARG A 60 7.30 12.61 5.32
C ARG A 60 7.97 11.31 5.78
N LEU A 61 8.71 10.68 4.87
CA LEU A 61 9.62 9.58 5.22
C LEU A 61 10.79 10.18 6.02
N THR A 62 10.83 9.90 7.32
CA THR A 62 11.87 10.40 8.23
C THR A 62 13.02 9.42 8.42
N THR A 63 12.77 8.13 8.19
CA THR A 63 13.74 7.05 8.37
C THR A 63 13.43 5.90 7.41
N ILE A 64 14.47 5.28 6.88
CA ILE A 64 14.40 3.98 6.19
C ILE A 64 15.55 3.11 6.71
N GLU A 65 15.48 1.80 6.51
CA GLU A 65 16.58 0.88 6.82
C GLU A 65 17.40 0.60 5.57
N ASP A 66 18.73 0.54 5.71
CA ASP A 66 19.63 0.10 4.67
C ASP A 66 19.65 -1.46 4.56
N PRO A 67 20.32 -2.04 3.55
CA PRO A 67 20.39 -3.50 3.38
C PRO A 67 21.11 -4.22 4.52
N ASP A 68 21.93 -3.51 5.29
CA ASP A 68 22.67 -4.04 6.43
C ASP A 68 21.86 -3.89 7.74
N GLY A 69 20.64 -3.35 7.67
CA GLY A 69 19.72 -3.17 8.79
C GLY A 69 19.95 -1.89 9.61
N ASN A 70 20.78 -0.96 9.14
CA ASN A 70 21.02 0.31 9.84
C ASN A 70 20.00 1.38 9.43
N PRO A 71 19.51 2.18 10.38
CA PRO A 71 18.57 3.25 10.08
C PRO A 71 19.26 4.47 9.45
N VAL A 72 18.68 4.94 8.34
CA VAL A 72 19.10 6.12 7.58
C VAL A 72 18.08 7.24 7.79
N PHE A 73 18.54 8.40 8.26
CA PHE A 73 17.69 9.54 8.62
C PHE A 73 17.82 10.74 7.68
N GLU A 74 18.91 10.81 6.91
CA GLU A 74 19.18 11.94 6.04
C GLU A 74 18.33 11.85 4.76
N ASN A 75 17.54 12.90 4.46
CA ASN A 75 16.65 12.92 3.29
C ASN A 75 17.40 12.60 1.97
N LYS A 76 18.65 13.06 1.84
CA LYS A 76 19.47 12.82 0.64
C LYS A 76 19.81 11.34 0.50
N GLN A 77 20.32 10.74 1.58
CA GLN A 77 20.63 9.31 1.66
C GLN A 77 19.37 8.45 1.46
N ILE A 78 18.24 8.83 2.06
CA ILE A 78 16.94 8.17 1.85
C ILE A 78 16.57 8.15 0.36
N THR A 79 16.73 9.28 -0.33
CA THR A 79 16.41 9.40 -1.75
C THR A 79 17.31 8.53 -2.62
N GLU A 80 18.62 8.56 -2.35
CA GLU A 80 19.61 7.75 -3.05
C GLU A 80 19.37 6.25 -2.84
N MET A 81 19.06 5.84 -1.62
CA MET A 81 18.76 4.44 -1.28
C MET A 81 17.50 3.95 -2.01
N ILE A 82 16.42 4.74 -2.04
CA ILE A 82 15.20 4.39 -2.79
C ILE A 82 15.51 4.26 -4.28
N ALA A 83 16.28 5.20 -4.85
CA ALA A 83 16.65 5.15 -6.26
C ALA A 83 17.47 3.88 -6.58
N ASN A 84 18.47 3.56 -5.76
CA ASN A 84 19.33 2.39 -5.92
C ASN A 84 18.53 1.09 -5.78
N TYR A 85 17.64 1.00 -4.80
CA TYR A 85 16.77 -0.16 -4.59
C TYR A 85 15.92 -0.47 -5.83
N TYR A 86 15.23 0.53 -6.37
CA TYR A 86 14.40 0.32 -7.56
C TYR A 86 15.24 0.08 -8.81
N GLN A 87 16.37 0.76 -8.98
CA GLN A 87 17.30 0.46 -10.06
C GLN A 87 17.77 -0.99 -10.01
N GLN A 88 18.09 -1.50 -8.83
CA GLN A 88 18.48 -2.90 -8.67
C GLN A 88 17.33 -3.82 -9.06
N ILE A 89 16.11 -3.64 -8.57
CA ILE A 89 14.99 -4.53 -8.91
C ILE A 89 14.66 -4.52 -10.41
N PHE A 90 14.73 -3.36 -11.05
CA PHE A 90 14.43 -3.25 -12.48
C PHE A 90 15.59 -3.72 -13.38
N ASN A 91 16.80 -3.84 -12.86
CA ASN A 91 17.98 -4.34 -13.58
C ASN A 91 18.41 -5.76 -13.14
N SER A 92 17.92 -6.27 -12.00
CA SER A 92 18.30 -7.56 -11.45
C SER A 92 17.55 -8.65 -12.17
N SER A 93 18.27 -9.31 -13.08
CA SER A 93 17.91 -10.53 -13.78
C SER A 93 16.69 -10.40 -14.70
N SER A 94 16.95 -10.09 -15.96
CA SER A 94 16.26 -10.79 -17.04
C SER A 94 16.94 -12.15 -17.19
N PRO A 95 16.47 -13.24 -16.54
CA PRO A 95 16.79 -14.56 -17.08
C PRO A 95 16.34 -14.50 -18.54
N SER A 96 17.20 -14.94 -19.46
CA SER A 96 16.84 -14.92 -20.89
C SER A 96 15.45 -15.54 -21.00
N ALA A 97 14.52 -14.92 -21.72
CA ALA A 97 13.15 -15.44 -21.83
C ALA A 97 13.16 -16.95 -22.19
N THR A 98 14.19 -17.37 -22.95
CA THR A 98 14.48 -18.76 -23.26
C THR A 98 14.82 -19.64 -22.05
N GLU A 99 15.61 -19.17 -21.07
CA GLU A 99 15.93 -19.92 -19.84
C GLU A 99 14.72 -20.12 -18.94
N VAL A 100 13.87 -19.10 -18.80
CA VAL A 100 12.61 -19.22 -18.03
C VAL A 100 11.69 -20.25 -18.69
N VAL A 101 11.53 -20.15 -20.01
CA VAL A 101 10.70 -21.07 -20.80
C VAL A 101 11.26 -22.50 -20.72
N ASN A 102 12.58 -22.68 -20.86
CA ASN A 102 13.22 -23.99 -20.79
C ASN A 102 13.17 -24.62 -19.40
N LYS A 103 13.16 -23.81 -18.33
CA LYS A 103 13.01 -24.32 -16.95
C LYS A 103 11.55 -24.68 -16.63
N ALA A 104 10.60 -23.96 -17.23
CA ALA A 104 9.17 -24.19 -17.03
C ALA A 104 8.61 -25.33 -17.89
N LEU A 105 9.23 -25.61 -19.05
CA LEU A 105 8.77 -26.62 -19.99
C LEU A 105 9.66 -27.87 -19.94
N THR A 106 9.08 -29.01 -19.59
CA THR A 106 9.71 -30.32 -19.82
C THR A 106 9.47 -30.75 -21.26
N PRO A 107 10.52 -31.06 -22.07
CA PRO A 107 10.35 -31.51 -23.44
C PRO A 107 9.52 -32.80 -23.50
N CYS A 108 8.35 -32.73 -24.15
CA CYS A 108 7.45 -33.89 -24.31
C CYS A 108 7.89 -34.83 -25.45
N ILE A 109 8.71 -34.34 -26.37
CA ILE A 109 9.22 -35.12 -27.51
C ILE A 109 10.64 -35.55 -27.18
N THR A 110 10.84 -36.86 -26.99
CA THR A 110 12.17 -37.42 -26.73
C THR A 110 13.07 -37.30 -27.97
N ALA A 111 14.38 -37.21 -27.76
CA ALA A 111 15.36 -37.17 -28.86
C ALA A 111 15.21 -38.35 -29.84
N SER A 112 14.77 -39.51 -29.35
CA SER A 112 14.44 -40.68 -30.15
C SER A 112 13.25 -40.45 -31.09
N THR A 113 12.20 -39.76 -30.63
CA THR A 113 11.06 -39.37 -31.46
C THR A 113 11.45 -38.34 -32.51
N ASN A 114 12.28 -37.34 -32.17
CA ASN A 114 12.80 -36.37 -33.13
C ASN A 114 13.63 -37.04 -34.23
N GLY A 115 14.52 -37.98 -33.88
CA GLY A 115 15.32 -38.71 -34.86
C GLY A 115 14.47 -39.48 -35.89
N LYS A 116 13.32 -40.02 -35.46
CA LYS A 116 12.35 -40.70 -36.35
C LYS A 116 11.54 -39.72 -37.23
N LEU A 117 11.28 -38.50 -36.74
CA LEU A 117 10.57 -37.47 -37.49
C LEU A 117 11.47 -36.75 -38.50
N THR A 118 12.77 -36.62 -38.20
CA THR A 118 13.77 -36.06 -39.12
C THR A 118 14.32 -37.08 -40.10
N SER A 119 14.00 -38.37 -39.96
CA SER A 119 14.42 -39.42 -40.89
C SER A 119 13.55 -39.50 -42.16
N ILE A 120 12.87 -38.41 -42.54
CA ILE A 120 12.15 -38.36 -43.83
C ILE A 120 13.18 -38.40 -44.96
N ARG A 121 13.31 -39.60 -45.52
CA ARG A 121 13.83 -40.01 -46.83
C ARG A 121 14.20 -38.86 -47.77
N ASN A 122 15.50 -38.54 -47.83
CA ASN A 122 16.10 -37.98 -49.04
C ASN A 122 16.10 -39.09 -50.11
N ASN A 123 15.05 -39.15 -50.94
CA ASN A 123 15.10 -39.82 -52.24
C ASN A 123 14.05 -39.25 -53.18
#